data_AF-A0A522QD10-F1
#
_entry.id   AF-A0A522QD10-F1
#
_cell.length_a   1.000
_cell.length_b   1.000
_cell.length_c   1.000
_cell.angle_alpha   90.00
_cell.angle_beta   90.00
_cell.angle_gamma   90.00
#
_symmetry.space_group_name_H-M   'P 1'
#
loop_
_entity.id
_entity.type
_entity.pdbx_description
1 polymer ?
#
loop_
_entity_poly.entity_id
_entity_poly.type
_entity_poly.pdbx_seq_one_letter_code
_entity_poly.pdbx_strand_id
1 'polypeptide(L)'
;MATKKVSAPKESTRKTSSRKANAYGPEAEQSVERAMHEMEQGDLTSGRSGKKVTSRKQAVAIGLSQARKAGAKVPRKAPRKASRKK
;
A
#
# COMPACT_ATOMS: atom_id res chain seq x y z
N MET A 1 -18.69 -25.33 50.42
CA MET A 1 -17.33 -25.67 49.94
C MET A 1 -17.09 -24.93 48.64
N ALA A 2 -16.16 -23.98 48.66
CA ALA A 2 -15.80 -23.13 47.54
C ALA A 2 -14.64 -23.73 46.76
N THR A 3 -14.73 -23.76 45.43
CA THR A 3 -13.57 -23.57 44.54
C THR A 3 -14.01 -22.88 43.25
N LYS A 4 -13.90 -21.54 43.25
CA LYS A 4 -13.83 -20.70 42.05
C LYS A 4 -12.65 -21.19 41.20
N LYS A 5 -12.89 -21.75 40.02
CA LYS A 5 -11.83 -21.99 39.04
C LYS A 5 -11.56 -20.70 38.27
N VAL A 6 -10.32 -20.28 38.35
CA VAL A 6 -9.79 -18.97 38.02
C VAL A 6 -9.50 -18.90 36.51
N SER A 7 -9.94 -17.80 35.91
CA SER A 7 -9.33 -17.00 34.84
C SER A 7 -8.23 -17.63 33.95
N ALA A 8 -8.46 -17.62 32.64
CA ALA A 8 -7.43 -17.23 31.65
C ALA A 8 -8.04 -17.02 30.24
N PRO A 9 -8.12 -15.78 29.71
CA PRO A 9 -8.16 -15.59 28.26
C PRO A 9 -6.73 -15.77 27.74
N LYS A 10 -6.45 -16.85 27.00
CA LYS A 10 -5.20 -16.95 26.23
C LYS A 10 -5.43 -16.44 24.81
N GLU A 11 -5.71 -15.14 24.73
CA GLU A 11 -5.44 -14.35 23.53
C GLU A 11 -3.94 -14.13 23.43
N SER A 12 -3.24 -15.07 22.79
CA SER A 12 -1.83 -14.94 22.48
C SER A 12 -1.67 -14.67 20.99
N THR A 13 -2.23 -13.57 20.49
CA THR A 13 -1.69 -12.93 19.30
C THR A 13 -0.31 -12.42 19.68
N ARG A 14 0.72 -13.23 19.40
CA ARG A 14 2.12 -12.85 19.57
C ARG A 14 2.37 -11.57 18.77
N LYS A 15 2.37 -10.43 19.46
CA LYS A 15 2.95 -9.17 18.97
C LYS A 15 4.46 -9.40 18.83
N THR A 16 4.88 -9.86 17.67
CA THR A 16 6.29 -9.92 17.28
C THR A 16 6.78 -8.51 16.98
N SER A 17 7.41 -7.92 18.00
CA SER A 17 8.65 -7.13 17.94
C SER A 17 9.07 -6.57 16.56
N SER A 18 8.87 -5.27 16.39
CA SER A 18 9.85 -4.28 15.88
C SER A 18 10.76 -4.64 14.68
N ARG A 19 10.28 -5.41 13.71
CA ARG A 19 10.92 -5.47 12.38
C ARG A 19 10.27 -4.37 11.55
N LYS A 20 11.05 -3.37 11.10
CA LYS A 20 10.61 -2.23 10.27
C LYS A 20 9.42 -2.64 9.42
N ALA A 21 8.21 -2.24 9.82
CA ALA A 21 7.01 -2.72 9.17
C ALA A 21 7.13 -2.26 7.71
N ASN A 22 7.13 -3.19 6.75
CA ASN A 22 7.26 -2.88 5.33
C ASN A 22 6.39 -1.66 5.02
N ALA A 23 7.01 -0.64 4.43
CA ALA A 23 6.36 0.64 4.19
C ALA A 23 5.05 0.44 3.40
N TYR A 24 5.04 -0.60 2.56
CA TYR A 24 3.91 -1.05 1.76
C TYR A 24 3.36 -2.38 2.30
N GLY A 25 2.05 -2.55 2.25
CA GLY A 25 1.38 -3.83 2.51
C GLY A 25 1.34 -4.74 1.28
N PRO A 26 1.01 -6.03 1.44
CA PRO A 26 0.97 -7.01 0.33
C PRO A 26 0.00 -6.60 -0.78
N GLU A 27 -1.14 -6.00 -0.44
CA GLU A 27 -2.11 -5.49 -1.42
C GLU A 27 -1.54 -4.35 -2.29
N ALA A 28 -0.65 -3.53 -1.71
CA ALA A 28 0.01 -2.46 -2.44
C ALA A 28 1.05 -3.03 -3.41
N GLU A 29 1.79 -4.05 -3.00
CA GLU A 29 2.75 -4.77 -3.85
C GLU A 29 2.03 -5.43 -5.04
N GLN A 30 0.92 -6.15 -4.78
CA GLN A 30 0.11 -6.76 -5.83
C GLN A 30 -0.47 -5.73 -6.82
N SER A 31 -0.92 -4.57 -6.32
CA SER A 31 -1.43 -3.51 -7.19
C SER A 31 -0.34 -2.93 -8.11
N VAL A 32 0.88 -2.80 -7.60
CA VAL A 32 2.03 -2.35 -8.40
C VAL A 32 2.42 -3.40 -9.42
N GLU A 33 2.47 -4.67 -9.04
CA GLU A 33 2.77 -5.79 -9.93
C GLU A 33 1.78 -5.85 -11.11
N ARG A 34 0.47 -5.77 -10.82
CA ARG A 34 -0.56 -5.73 -11.87
C ARG A 34 -0.38 -4.54 -12.82
N ALA A 35 -0.16 -3.35 -12.28
CA ALA A 35 0.07 -2.16 -13.11
C ALA A 35 1.34 -2.29 -13.97
N MET A 36 2.39 -2.94 -13.46
CA MET A 36 3.61 -3.18 -14.23
C MET A 36 3.36 -4.17 -15.37
N HIS A 37 2.62 -5.24 -15.09
CA HIS A 37 2.24 -6.23 -16.10
C HIS A 37 1.36 -5.61 -17.20
N GLU A 38 0.34 -4.84 -16.83
CA GLU A 38 -0.50 -4.09 -17.80
C GLU A 38 0.31 -3.10 -18.65
N MET A 39 1.35 -2.49 -18.06
CA MET A 39 2.25 -1.62 -18.82
C MET A 39 3.13 -2.43 -19.79
N GLU A 40 3.67 -3.57 -19.37
CA GLU A 40 4.47 -4.46 -20.23
C GLU A 40 3.65 -4.97 -21.42
N GLN A 41 2.36 -5.22 -21.23
CA GLN A 41 1.42 -5.56 -22.30
C GLN A 41 0.98 -4.35 -23.16
N GLY A 42 1.28 -3.13 -22.71
CA GLY A 42 0.91 -1.90 -23.43
C GLY A 42 -0.56 -1.50 -23.29
N ASP A 43 -1.24 -2.02 -22.27
CA ASP A 43 -2.65 -1.77 -21.96
C ASP A 43 -2.84 -0.69 -20.88
N LEU A 44 -1.81 -0.43 -20.06
CA LEU A 44 -1.91 0.57 -19.01
C LEU A 44 -2.05 1.99 -19.59
N THR A 45 -3.13 2.67 -19.21
CA THR A 45 -3.43 4.06 -19.63
C THR A 45 -3.42 5.04 -18.46
N SER A 46 -3.14 6.29 -18.79
CA SER A 46 -3.13 7.41 -17.85
C SER A 46 -4.52 8.02 -17.72
N GLY A 47 -4.98 8.23 -16.47
CA GLY A 47 -6.34 8.67 -16.10
C GLY A 47 -7.11 9.54 -17.12
N ARG A 48 -7.08 10.88 -16.94
CA ARG A 48 -7.93 11.79 -17.75
C ARG A 48 -7.51 11.89 -19.22
N SER A 49 -6.22 11.68 -19.50
CA SER A 49 -5.66 11.87 -20.85
C SER A 49 -5.77 10.64 -21.75
N GLY A 50 -6.05 9.46 -21.20
CA GLY A 50 -6.11 8.19 -21.95
C GLY A 50 -4.80 7.73 -22.58
N LYS A 51 -3.71 8.52 -22.47
CA LYS A 51 -2.41 8.19 -23.06
C LYS A 51 -1.84 6.92 -22.45
N LYS A 52 -1.25 6.06 -23.28
CA LYS A 52 -0.52 4.87 -22.84
C LYS A 52 0.65 5.24 -21.93
N VAL A 53 0.87 4.43 -20.91
CA VAL A 53 1.99 4.59 -19.97
C VAL A 53 3.23 4.00 -20.61
N THR A 54 4.26 4.82 -20.76
CA THR A 54 5.53 4.41 -21.38
C THR A 54 6.65 4.21 -20.36
N SER A 55 6.44 4.64 -19.12
CA SER A 55 7.48 4.63 -18.09
C SER A 55 7.12 3.74 -16.91
N ARG A 56 8.06 2.86 -16.54
CA ARG A 56 7.99 2.00 -15.34
C ARG A 56 7.71 2.78 -14.05
N LYS A 57 8.32 3.96 -13.91
CA LYS A 57 8.08 4.86 -12.76
C LYS A 57 6.62 5.31 -12.68
N GLN A 58 6.00 5.55 -13.83
CA GLN A 58 4.62 5.98 -13.92
C GLN A 58 3.66 4.83 -13.62
N ALA A 59 3.95 3.61 -14.09
CA ALA A 59 3.18 2.42 -13.73
C ALA A 59 3.21 2.16 -12.21
N VAL A 60 4.38 2.25 -11.57
CA VAL A 60 4.49 2.17 -10.10
C VAL A 60 3.67 3.26 -9.42
N ALA A 61 3.71 4.50 -9.92
CA ALA A 61 2.93 5.59 -9.35
C ALA A 61 1.41 5.38 -9.48
N ILE A 62 0.97 4.78 -10.58
CA ILE A 62 -0.44 4.42 -10.80
C ILE A 62 -0.84 3.28 -9.85
N GLY A 63 -0.06 2.19 -9.78
CA GLY A 63 -0.30 1.07 -8.87
C GLY A 63 -0.35 1.49 -7.40
N LEU A 64 0.59 2.33 -6.95
CA LEU A 64 0.57 2.90 -5.59
C LEU A 64 -0.64 3.82 -5.35
N SER A 65 -1.14 4.50 -6.38
CA SER A 65 -2.33 5.35 -6.26
C SER A 65 -3.62 4.53 -6.22
N GLN A 66 -3.70 3.44 -6.98
CA GLN A 66 -4.80 2.48 -6.91
C GLN A 66 -4.83 1.79 -5.54
N ALA A 67 -3.68 1.33 -5.05
CA ALA A 67 -3.53 0.76 -3.72
C ALA A 67 -4.05 1.70 -2.61
N ARG A 68 -3.70 3.00 -2.68
CA ARG A 68 -4.22 4.00 -1.73
C ARG A 68 -5.74 4.15 -1.80
N LYS A 69 -6.33 4.13 -2.99
CA LYS A 69 -7.79 4.21 -3.18
C LYS A 69 -8.50 2.96 -2.64
N ALA A 70 -7.86 1.81 -2.76
CA ALA A 70 -8.36 0.53 -2.24
C ALA A 70 -8.20 0.40 -0.71
N GLY A 71 -7.56 1.36 -0.03
CA GLY A 71 -7.35 1.31 1.41
C GLY A 71 -6.13 0.48 1.85
N ALA A 72 -5.32 0.01 0.90
CA ALA A 72 -4.11 -0.73 1.20
C ALA A 72 -3.12 0.12 1.99
N LYS A 73 -2.27 -0.54 2.78
CA LYS A 73 -1.21 0.11 3.56
C LYS A 73 -0.16 0.72 2.63
N VAL A 74 -0.27 2.02 2.39
CA VAL A 74 0.68 2.81 1.59
C VAL A 74 1.05 4.08 2.36
N PRO A 75 2.34 4.44 2.48
CA PRO A 75 2.74 5.66 3.16
C PRO A 75 2.15 6.88 2.47
N ARG A 76 1.69 7.83 3.27
CA ARG A 76 1.22 9.12 2.78
C ARG A 76 2.40 9.87 2.16
N LYS A 77 2.15 10.51 1.02
CA LYS A 77 3.14 11.41 0.42
C LYS A 77 3.32 12.59 1.38
N ALA A 78 4.58 12.97 1.65
CA ALA A 78 4.85 14.15 2.46
C ALA A 78 4.19 15.39 1.81
N PRO A 79 3.63 16.31 2.61
CA PRO A 79 3.09 17.55 2.08
C PRO A 79 4.23 18.26 1.34
N ARG A 80 3.96 18.69 0.10
CA ARG A 80 4.93 19.47 -0.67
C ARG A 80 5.08 20.78 0.09
N LYS A 81 6.28 21.12 0.58
CA LYS A 81 6.55 22.49 1.03
C LYS A 81 6.22 23.39 -0.15
N ALA A 82 5.26 24.30 0.03
CA ALA A 82 4.90 25.26 -1.01
C ALA A 82 6.17 26.03 -1.35
N SER A 83 6.76 25.75 -2.51
CA SER A 83 7.78 26.62 -3.08
C SER A 83 7.10 27.95 -3.27
N ARG A 84 7.45 28.95 -2.44
CA ARG A 84 7.01 30.34 -2.63
C ARG A 84 7.31 30.67 -4.08
N LYS A 85 6.27 31.00 -4.84
CA LYS A 85 6.40 31.45 -6.22
C LYS A 85 7.31 32.68 -6.18
N LYS A 86 8.47 32.59 -6.85
CA LYS A 86 9.27 33.76 -7.18
C LYS A 86 8.67 34.39 -8.43
#